data_AF-A0A954J3D9-F1
#
_entry.id   AF-A0A954J3D9-F1
#
_cell.length_a   1.000
_cell.length_b   1.000
_cell.length_c   1.000
_cell.angle_alpha   90.00
_cell.angle_beta   90.00
_cell.angle_gamma   90.00
#
_symmetry.space_group_name_H-M   'P 1'
#
loop_
_entity.id
_entity.type
_entity.pdbx_description
1 polymer ?
#
loop_
_entity_poly.entity_id
_entity_poly.type
_entity_poly.pdbx_seq_one_letter_code
_entity_poly.pdbx_strand_id
1 'polypeptide(L)'
;RAGREGAGRASLLGPGEDFAGHRPYRHGEDLRRLDWDLLARLDKPFVRVERREAGERWAIWLDRSASMGIGAPGKLQRAAECAAGLARVGLALDARVRVVLSAGAGAGARSFELRRSADWGGLLAFLQATRAEGRAGLAALCESERPGSDRLFGIGDFLDGEPRKWFVHHTRGRRLCGVQVLAPTEFAPPLGSTRLVDLEDGQRVELVVDDALLTAYEQRLESRIDAWRTAAARHGAIHVAGSSARPFEELLTPLLGD
;
A
#
# COMPACT_ATOMS: atom_id res chain seq x y z
N ARG A 1 23.09 31.70 -9.66
CA ARG A 1 23.26 30.29 -10.11
C ARG A 1 21.93 29.58 -9.89
N ALA A 2 21.15 29.45 -10.96
CA ALA A 2 19.90 28.70 -11.00
C ALA A 2 20.19 27.21 -11.18
N GLY A 3 19.25 26.35 -10.75
CA GLY A 3 19.16 24.96 -11.18
C GLY A 3 19.23 23.94 -10.05
N ARG A 4 18.07 23.59 -9.50
CA ARG A 4 17.74 22.21 -9.13
C ARG A 4 16.23 22.05 -9.23
N GLU A 5 15.81 21.71 -10.44
CA GLU A 5 14.46 21.28 -10.76
C GLU A 5 14.09 20.10 -9.84
N GLY A 6 12.98 20.28 -9.11
CA GLY A 6 12.44 19.26 -8.25
C GLY A 6 12.00 18.06 -9.08
N ALA A 7 12.53 16.89 -8.74
CA ALA A 7 11.99 15.62 -9.21
C ALA A 7 10.48 15.60 -8.92
N GLY A 8 9.68 15.44 -9.98
CA GLY A 8 8.22 15.48 -9.90
C GLY A 8 7.71 14.57 -8.80
N ARG A 9 6.99 15.16 -7.83
CA ARG A 9 6.29 14.43 -6.78
C ARG A 9 5.22 13.56 -7.45
N ALA A 10 5.34 12.24 -7.28
CA ALA A 10 4.29 11.32 -7.67
C ALA A 10 3.11 11.52 -6.70
N SER A 11 1.99 12.09 -7.17
CA SER A 11 0.73 12.16 -6.43
C SER A 11 -0.17 10.96 -6.79
N LEU A 12 -1.04 10.55 -5.85
CA LEU A 12 -2.10 9.57 -6.11
C LEU A 12 -3.18 10.11 -7.08
N LEU A 13 -3.28 11.43 -7.22
CA LEU A 13 -4.26 12.12 -8.04
C LEU A 13 -3.65 12.42 -9.42
N GLY A 14 -3.49 11.37 -10.23
CA GLY A 14 -3.22 11.54 -11.66
C GLY A 14 -4.46 12.07 -12.39
N PRO A 15 -4.29 12.81 -13.50
CA PRO A 15 -5.40 13.39 -14.23
C PRO A 15 -6.30 12.28 -14.80
N GLY A 16 -7.52 12.20 -14.28
CA GLY A 16 -8.59 11.42 -14.87
C GLY A 16 -9.22 12.26 -15.99
N GLU A 17 -9.30 11.70 -17.19
CA GLU A 17 -10.04 12.33 -18.29
C GLU A 17 -11.17 11.40 -18.76
N ASP A 18 -12.39 11.73 -18.36
CA ASP A 18 -13.52 12.04 -19.23
C ASP A 18 -14.01 11.08 -20.34
N PHE A 19 -15.31 11.25 -20.58
CA PHE A 19 -16.17 10.68 -21.61
C PHE A 19 -15.56 10.69 -23.02
N ALA A 20 -15.56 9.54 -23.71
CA ALA A 20 -14.96 9.37 -25.03
C ALA A 20 -15.99 9.25 -26.18
N GLY A 21 -17.14 9.92 -26.09
CA GLY A 21 -17.99 10.25 -27.25
C GLY A 21 -18.45 9.09 -28.17
N HIS A 22 -18.62 9.43 -29.44
CA HIS A 22 -19.04 8.54 -30.52
C HIS A 22 -17.99 8.56 -31.63
N ARG A 23 -17.77 7.43 -32.30
CA ARG A 23 -16.94 7.41 -33.51
C ARG A 23 -17.68 6.80 -34.70
N PRO A 24 -17.34 7.21 -35.94
CA PRO A 24 -17.88 6.56 -37.12
C PRO A 24 -17.61 5.05 -37.10
N TYR A 25 -18.62 4.27 -37.48
CA TYR A 25 -18.52 2.84 -37.69
C TYR A 25 -17.47 2.54 -38.77
N ARG A 26 -16.67 1.49 -38.58
CA ARG A 26 -15.75 0.98 -39.60
C ARG A 26 -16.29 -0.33 -40.15
N HIS A 27 -16.14 -0.51 -41.46
CA HIS A 27 -16.60 -1.71 -42.14
C HIS A 27 -15.95 -2.97 -41.54
N GLY A 28 -16.77 -3.96 -41.19
CA GLY A 28 -16.33 -5.20 -40.54
C GLY A 28 -16.45 -5.21 -39.01
N GLU A 29 -16.88 -4.11 -38.38
CA GLU A 29 -17.14 -4.08 -36.94
C GLU A 29 -18.52 -4.67 -36.57
N ASP A 30 -18.63 -5.16 -35.34
CA ASP A 30 -19.87 -5.75 -34.81
C ASP A 30 -21.00 -4.70 -34.77
N LEU A 31 -22.04 -4.93 -35.57
CA LEU A 31 -23.21 -4.05 -35.70
C LEU A 31 -24.02 -3.93 -34.40
N ARG A 32 -23.83 -4.84 -33.43
CA ARG A 32 -24.49 -4.74 -32.11
C ARG A 32 -24.02 -3.52 -31.30
N ARG A 33 -22.89 -2.91 -31.68
CA ARG A 33 -22.29 -1.73 -31.00
C ARG A 33 -22.77 -0.40 -31.58
N LEU A 34 -23.65 -0.44 -32.58
CA LEU A 34 -24.13 0.72 -33.31
C LEU A 34 -25.12 1.51 -32.44
N ASP A 35 -25.01 2.83 -32.49
CA ASP A 35 -25.96 3.74 -31.86
C ASP A 35 -27.15 3.94 -32.79
N TRP A 36 -28.24 3.21 -32.56
CA TRP A 36 -29.44 3.26 -33.41
C TRP A 36 -30.14 4.63 -33.35
N ASP A 37 -30.07 5.32 -32.22
CA ASP A 37 -30.67 6.65 -32.05
C ASP A 37 -29.86 7.71 -32.81
N LEU A 38 -28.52 7.64 -32.73
CA LEU A 38 -27.66 8.55 -33.47
C LEU A 38 -27.71 8.29 -34.98
N LEU A 39 -27.84 7.01 -35.38
CA LEU A 39 -28.09 6.64 -36.77
C LEU A 39 -29.40 7.28 -37.27
N ALA A 40 -30.49 7.16 -36.52
CA ALA A 40 -31.78 7.70 -36.91
C ALA A 40 -31.78 9.24 -37.03
N ARG A 41 -30.91 9.94 -36.29
CA ARG A 41 -30.81 11.41 -36.30
C ARG A 41 -29.84 11.98 -37.33
N LEU A 42 -28.73 11.29 -37.60
CA LEU A 42 -27.63 11.80 -38.41
C LEU A 42 -27.46 11.07 -39.75
N ASP A 43 -28.25 10.01 -39.99
CA ASP A 43 -28.19 9.14 -41.17
C ASP A 43 -26.78 8.63 -41.48
N LYS A 44 -25.98 8.45 -40.42
CA LYS A 44 -24.60 8.00 -40.47
C LYS A 44 -24.35 7.01 -39.33
N PRO A 45 -23.66 5.87 -39.59
CA PRO A 45 -23.45 4.86 -38.56
C PRO A 45 -22.33 5.27 -37.62
N PHE A 46 -22.66 5.37 -36.34
CA PHE A 46 -21.71 5.59 -35.25
C PHE A 46 -21.76 4.41 -34.28
N VAL A 47 -20.63 4.07 -33.68
CA VAL A 47 -20.58 3.12 -32.57
C VAL A 47 -20.45 3.88 -31.25
N ARG A 48 -21.19 3.42 -30.24
CA ARG A 48 -21.00 3.91 -28.86
C ARG A 48 -19.63 3.46 -28.39
N VAL A 49 -18.74 4.41 -28.12
CA VAL A 49 -17.45 4.12 -27.52
C VAL A 49 -17.63 4.22 -26.01
N GLU A 50 -17.92 3.09 -25.37
CA GLU A 50 -17.84 3.02 -23.91
C GLU A 50 -16.38 3.18 -23.50
N ARG A 51 -16.04 4.24 -22.77
CA ARG A 51 -14.77 4.25 -22.01
C ARG A 51 -14.96 3.33 -20.81
N ARG A 52 -14.82 2.02 -21.00
CA ARG A 52 -14.58 1.10 -19.90
C ARG A 52 -13.09 1.13 -19.59
N GLU A 53 -12.61 2.22 -19.00
CA GLU A 53 -11.43 2.03 -18.17
C GLU A 53 -11.93 1.25 -16.97
N ALA A 54 -11.55 -0.03 -16.88
CA ALA A 54 -11.58 -0.67 -15.58
C ALA A 54 -10.77 0.25 -14.68
N GLY A 55 -11.43 0.91 -13.72
CA GLY A 55 -10.75 1.81 -12.79
C GLY A 55 -9.51 1.12 -12.23
N GLU A 56 -8.50 1.93 -11.97
CA GLU A 56 -7.16 1.47 -11.65
C GLU A 56 -7.19 0.32 -10.63
N ARG A 57 -6.43 -0.75 -10.88
CA ARG A 57 -6.37 -1.87 -9.95
C ARG A 57 -5.38 -1.54 -8.86
N TRP A 58 -5.84 -1.49 -7.62
CA TRP A 58 -5.02 -1.24 -6.43
C TRP A 58 -4.87 -2.55 -5.66
N ALA A 59 -3.63 -2.87 -5.28
CA ALA A 59 -3.35 -3.91 -4.31
C ALA A 59 -2.83 -3.26 -3.03
N ILE A 60 -3.39 -3.64 -1.89
CA ILE A 60 -2.93 -3.21 -0.56
C ILE A 60 -2.46 -4.47 0.15
N TRP A 61 -1.16 -4.58 0.36
CA TRP A 61 -0.53 -5.64 1.13
C TRP A 61 -0.36 -5.16 2.56
N LEU A 62 -0.95 -5.89 3.49
CA LEU A 62 -0.91 -5.61 4.92
C LEU A 62 -0.15 -6.71 5.63
N ASP A 63 0.95 -6.32 6.26
CA ASP A 63 1.70 -7.13 7.19
C ASP A 63 0.85 -7.43 8.42
N ARG A 64 0.70 -8.72 8.75
CA ARG A 64 0.07 -9.17 9.98
C ARG A 64 0.95 -10.14 10.77
N SER A 65 2.26 -10.10 10.56
CA SER A 65 3.23 -10.87 11.35
C SER A 65 3.13 -10.51 12.85
N ALA A 66 3.70 -11.37 13.71
CA ALA A 66 3.67 -11.18 15.15
C ALA A 66 4.28 -9.83 15.59
N SER A 67 5.31 -9.32 14.89
CA SER A 67 5.92 -8.02 15.19
C SER A 67 4.92 -6.86 15.12
N MET A 68 3.91 -6.96 14.26
CA MET A 68 2.84 -5.96 14.12
C MET A 68 1.90 -5.91 15.33
N GLY A 69 1.99 -6.87 16.25
CA GLY A 69 1.23 -6.91 17.50
C GLY A 69 1.76 -6.00 18.61
N ILE A 70 2.91 -5.35 18.41
CA ILE A 70 3.57 -4.50 19.42
C ILE A 70 2.98 -3.09 19.45
N GLY A 71 2.99 -2.50 20.64
CA GLY A 71 2.81 -1.06 20.87
C GLY A 71 1.44 -0.70 21.44
N ALA A 72 1.39 0.44 22.11
CA ALA A 72 0.15 1.11 22.51
C ALA A 72 0.23 2.58 22.07
N PRO A 73 -0.50 3.00 21.02
CA PRO A 73 -1.39 2.20 20.16
C PRO A 73 -0.64 1.19 19.26
N GLY A 74 -1.31 0.08 18.91
CA GLY A 74 -0.68 -1.05 18.23
C GLY A 74 -0.37 -0.80 16.76
N LYS A 75 0.76 -1.34 16.28
CA LYS A 75 1.18 -1.21 14.86
C LYS A 75 0.13 -1.75 13.89
N LEU A 76 -0.39 -2.96 14.11
CA LEU A 76 -1.39 -3.59 13.25
C LEU A 76 -2.67 -2.76 13.16
N GLN A 77 -3.12 -2.18 14.28
CA GLN A 77 -4.31 -1.32 14.27
C GLN A 77 -4.09 -0.11 13.35
N ARG A 78 -2.98 0.61 13.52
CA ARG A 78 -2.67 1.76 12.67
C ARG A 78 -2.50 1.36 11.21
N ALA A 79 -1.86 0.22 10.95
CA ALA A 79 -1.68 -0.30 9.60
C ALA A 79 -3.02 -0.67 8.94
N ALA A 80 -3.96 -1.25 9.69
CA ALA A 80 -5.32 -1.53 9.21
C ALA A 80 -6.13 -0.25 8.94
N GLU A 81 -5.97 0.79 9.77
CA GLU A 81 -6.56 2.11 9.51
C GLU A 81 -6.00 2.73 8.23
N CYS A 82 -4.68 2.65 8.01
CA CYS A 82 -4.06 3.08 6.75
C CYS A 82 -4.61 2.30 5.55
N ALA A 83 -4.77 0.97 5.68
CA ALA A 83 -5.35 0.13 4.63
C ALA A 83 -6.80 0.53 4.31
N ALA A 84 -7.62 0.79 5.35
CA ALA A 84 -8.99 1.25 5.20
C ALA A 84 -9.05 2.64 4.54
N GLY A 85 -8.20 3.57 4.95
CA GLY A 85 -8.09 4.91 4.37
C GLY A 85 -7.73 4.86 2.88
N LEU A 86 -6.69 4.11 2.52
CA LEU A 86 -6.30 3.90 1.11
C LEU A 86 -7.41 3.22 0.31
N ALA A 87 -8.08 2.23 0.88
CA ALA A 87 -9.20 1.56 0.22
C ALA A 87 -10.39 2.52 -0.02
N ARG A 88 -10.65 3.43 0.92
CA ARG A 88 -11.68 4.47 0.79
C ARG A 88 -11.34 5.50 -0.28
N VAL A 89 -10.07 5.89 -0.39
CA VAL A 89 -9.56 6.74 -1.47
C VAL A 89 -9.69 6.01 -2.81
N GLY A 90 -9.29 4.74 -2.86
CA GLY A 90 -9.45 3.91 -4.06
C GLY A 90 -10.90 3.88 -4.54
N LEU A 91 -11.86 3.65 -3.65
CA LEU A 91 -13.29 3.72 -3.98
C LEU A 91 -13.72 5.10 -4.51
N ALA A 92 -13.20 6.19 -3.94
CA ALA A 92 -13.53 7.54 -4.40
C ALA A 92 -12.97 7.82 -5.81
N LEU A 93 -11.90 7.13 -6.20
CA LEU A 93 -11.27 7.19 -7.53
C LEU A 93 -11.76 6.09 -8.48
N ASP A 94 -12.87 5.41 -8.14
CA ASP A 94 -13.43 4.27 -8.89
C ASP A 94 -12.44 3.10 -9.10
N ALA A 95 -11.40 3.02 -8.26
CA ALA A 95 -10.40 1.97 -8.29
C ALA A 95 -10.95 0.64 -7.77
N ARG A 96 -10.47 -0.46 -8.36
CA ARG A 96 -10.72 -1.82 -7.83
C ARG A 96 -9.65 -2.14 -6.82
N VAL A 97 -10.02 -2.25 -5.55
CA VAL A 97 -9.06 -2.45 -4.45
C VAL A 97 -9.08 -3.90 -3.99
N ARG A 98 -7.91 -4.54 -3.99
CA ARG A 98 -7.69 -5.85 -3.36
C ARG A 98 -6.80 -5.67 -2.14
N VAL A 99 -7.30 -5.99 -0.95
CA VAL A 99 -6.50 -6.04 0.28
C VAL A 99 -6.03 -7.46 0.48
N VAL A 100 -4.73 -7.67 0.68
CA VAL A 100 -4.10 -8.97 0.91
C VAL A 100 -3.36 -8.92 2.23
N LEU A 101 -3.66 -9.86 3.12
CA LEU A 101 -2.98 -10.04 4.39
C LEU A 101 -1.84 -11.04 4.20
N SER A 102 -0.70 -10.78 4.85
CA SER A 102 0.40 -11.75 4.89
C SER A 102 -0.05 -13.07 5.53
N ALA A 103 0.65 -14.15 5.20
CA ALA A 103 0.32 -15.48 5.73
C ALA A 103 0.40 -15.49 7.26
N GLY A 104 -0.52 -16.20 7.91
CA GLY A 104 -0.50 -16.37 9.37
C GLY A 104 0.14 -17.69 9.75
N ALA A 105 0.03 -18.06 11.02
CA ALA A 105 0.45 -19.39 11.48
C ALA A 105 -0.34 -20.49 10.75
N GLY A 106 0.30 -21.20 9.83
CA GLY A 106 -0.28 -22.38 9.14
C GLY A 106 -1.37 -22.10 8.10
N ALA A 107 -1.62 -20.83 7.73
CA ALA A 107 -2.63 -20.46 6.75
C ALA A 107 -2.05 -19.56 5.64
N GLY A 108 -2.45 -19.83 4.39
CA GLY A 108 -2.07 -19.01 3.24
C GLY A 108 -2.58 -17.56 3.32
N ALA A 109 -2.13 -16.72 2.39
CA ALA A 109 -2.55 -15.33 2.30
C ALA A 109 -4.08 -15.24 2.18
N ARG A 110 -4.68 -14.31 2.94
CA ARG A 110 -6.12 -14.01 2.88
C ARG A 110 -6.31 -12.71 2.11
N SER A 111 -7.35 -12.62 1.28
CA SER A 111 -7.65 -11.36 0.59
C SER A 111 -9.12 -10.99 0.61
N PHE A 112 -9.37 -9.70 0.51
CA PHE A 112 -10.69 -9.11 0.34
C PHE A 112 -10.69 -8.23 -0.91
N GLU A 113 -11.74 -8.33 -1.72
CA GLU A 113 -11.94 -7.45 -2.88
C GLU A 113 -13.02 -6.43 -2.59
N LEU A 114 -12.67 -5.16 -2.74
CA LEU A 114 -13.55 -4.02 -2.60
C LEU A 114 -13.78 -3.43 -3.99
N ARG A 115 -15.02 -3.54 -4.47
CA ARG A 115 -15.40 -3.13 -5.84
C ARG A 115 -16.38 -1.97 -5.84
N ARG A 116 -17.16 -1.82 -4.76
CA ARG A 116 -18.20 -0.81 -4.61
C ARG A 116 -18.35 -0.41 -3.14
N SER A 117 -18.99 0.74 -2.90
CA SER A 117 -19.26 1.25 -1.54
C SER A 117 -20.03 0.28 -0.64
N ALA A 118 -20.89 -0.58 -1.22
CA ALA A 118 -21.63 -1.59 -0.45
C ALA A 118 -20.72 -2.66 0.20
N ASP A 119 -19.52 -2.88 -0.35
CA ASP A 119 -18.57 -3.86 0.16
C ASP A 119 -17.79 -3.33 1.39
N TRP A 120 -17.95 -2.04 1.72
CA TRP A 120 -17.20 -1.34 2.77
C TRP A 120 -17.34 -1.99 4.15
N GLY A 121 -18.55 -2.37 4.55
CA GLY A 121 -18.78 -3.04 5.82
C GLY A 121 -18.05 -4.39 5.91
N GLY A 122 -17.98 -5.12 4.79
CA GLY A 122 -17.24 -6.38 4.70
C GLY A 122 -15.73 -6.18 4.81
N LEU A 123 -15.19 -5.13 4.20
CA LEU A 123 -13.77 -4.79 4.35
C LEU A 123 -13.43 -4.43 5.80
N LEU A 124 -14.26 -3.61 6.47
CA LEU A 124 -14.02 -3.25 7.87
C LEU A 124 -14.04 -4.48 8.77
N ALA A 125 -15.02 -5.38 8.60
CA ALA A 125 -15.06 -6.63 9.34
C ALA A 125 -13.83 -7.52 9.06
N PHE A 126 -13.37 -7.57 7.80
CA PHE A 126 -12.16 -8.30 7.41
C PHE A 126 -10.91 -7.76 8.11
N LEU A 127 -10.73 -6.44 8.15
CA LEU A 127 -9.61 -5.78 8.82
C LEU A 127 -9.70 -5.94 10.35
N GLN A 128 -10.87 -5.74 10.95
CA GLN A 128 -11.09 -5.89 12.40
C GLN A 128 -10.84 -7.32 12.91
N ALA A 129 -11.13 -8.33 12.09
CA ALA A 129 -10.87 -9.73 12.41
C ALA A 129 -9.38 -10.12 12.28
N THR A 130 -8.52 -9.20 11.81
CA THR A 130 -7.09 -9.48 11.64
C THR A 130 -6.38 -9.49 12.99
N ARG A 131 -5.52 -10.49 13.18
CA ARG A 131 -4.65 -10.64 14.35
C ARG A 131 -3.19 -10.69 13.88
N ALA A 132 -2.31 -10.14 14.71
CA ALA A 132 -0.86 -10.19 14.50
C ALA A 132 -0.37 -11.58 14.91
N GLU A 133 0.06 -12.38 13.94
CA GLU A 133 0.46 -13.77 14.15
C GLU A 133 1.39 -14.26 13.04
N GLY A 134 2.20 -15.27 13.36
CA GLY A 134 3.13 -15.86 12.40
C GLY A 134 4.35 -14.98 12.11
N ARG A 135 5.25 -15.51 11.27
CA ARG A 135 6.54 -14.88 10.91
C ARG A 135 6.56 -14.31 9.50
N ALA A 136 5.52 -14.58 8.71
CA ALA A 136 5.44 -14.16 7.33
C ALA A 136 4.92 -12.71 7.26
N GLY A 137 5.84 -11.76 7.07
CA GLY A 137 5.52 -10.35 6.85
C GLY A 137 5.38 -9.98 5.38
N LEU A 138 5.68 -8.72 5.05
CA LEU A 138 5.67 -8.22 3.67
C LEU A 138 6.64 -8.97 2.75
N ALA A 139 7.80 -9.41 3.26
CA ALA A 139 8.77 -10.14 2.44
C ALA A 139 8.18 -11.43 1.87
N ALA A 140 7.38 -12.14 2.65
CA ALA A 140 6.69 -13.36 2.21
C ALA A 140 5.65 -13.07 1.12
N LEU A 141 4.90 -11.97 1.25
CA LEU A 141 3.96 -11.52 0.20
C LEU A 141 4.69 -11.21 -1.11
N CYS A 142 5.87 -10.60 -1.07
CA CYS A 142 6.66 -10.36 -2.27
C CYS A 142 7.05 -11.66 -2.99
N GLU A 143 7.30 -12.72 -2.23
CA GLU A 143 7.70 -14.02 -2.77
C GLU A 143 6.50 -14.78 -3.34
N SER A 144 5.37 -14.79 -2.63
CA SER A 144 4.20 -15.61 -2.99
C SER A 144 3.21 -14.92 -3.93
N GLU A 145 3.05 -13.60 -3.86
CA GLU A 145 2.07 -12.88 -4.66
C GLU A 145 2.67 -12.31 -5.94
N ARG A 146 1.87 -12.34 -7.01
CA ARG A 146 2.15 -11.65 -8.26
C ARG A 146 1.01 -10.65 -8.47
N PRO A 147 1.20 -9.38 -8.07
CA PRO A 147 0.11 -8.42 -8.15
C PRO A 147 -0.21 -8.17 -9.63
N GLY A 148 -1.49 -8.27 -9.99
CA GLY A 148 -2.02 -7.84 -11.27
C GLY A 148 -2.45 -6.37 -11.25
N SER A 149 -1.92 -5.56 -10.31
CA SER A 149 -2.36 -4.21 -10.02
C SER A 149 -1.51 -3.14 -10.71
N ASP A 150 -2.12 -1.97 -10.91
CA ASP A 150 -1.48 -0.78 -11.45
C ASP A 150 -0.86 0.05 -10.31
N ARG A 151 -1.41 -0.04 -9.08
CA ARG A 151 -0.78 0.43 -7.84
C ARG A 151 -0.63 -0.68 -6.82
N LEU A 152 0.48 -0.66 -6.10
CA LEU A 152 0.72 -1.57 -4.98
C LEU A 152 1.17 -0.76 -3.75
N PHE A 153 0.41 -0.90 -2.68
CA PHE A 153 0.70 -0.36 -1.36
C PHE A 153 1.19 -1.49 -0.47
N GLY A 154 2.32 -1.31 0.20
CA GLY A 154 2.81 -2.20 1.25
C GLY A 154 2.71 -1.49 2.58
N ILE A 155 2.06 -2.10 3.57
CA ILE A 155 1.86 -1.53 4.90
C ILE A 155 2.37 -2.54 5.91
N GLY A 156 3.34 -2.15 6.73
CA GLY A 156 4.03 -3.05 7.67
C GLY A 156 5.17 -2.34 8.39
N ASP A 157 6.04 -3.08 9.07
CA ASP A 157 7.21 -2.49 9.74
C ASP A 157 8.47 -2.43 8.85
N PHE A 158 8.49 -3.15 7.73
CA PHE A 158 9.62 -3.22 6.77
C PHE A 158 10.96 -3.65 7.42
N LEU A 159 10.88 -4.41 8.52
CA LEU A 159 12.04 -4.93 9.24
C LEU A 159 12.42 -6.36 8.82
N ASP A 160 11.47 -7.10 8.25
CA ASP A 160 11.62 -8.50 7.81
C ASP A 160 12.28 -8.68 6.42
N GLY A 161 12.46 -7.58 5.67
CA GLY A 161 12.86 -7.64 4.27
C GLY A 161 13.91 -6.61 3.87
N GLU A 162 14.47 -6.83 2.68
CA GLU A 162 15.37 -5.87 2.04
C GLU A 162 14.66 -5.13 0.91
N PRO A 163 14.99 -3.85 0.65
CA PRO A 163 14.36 -3.06 -0.42
C PRO A 163 14.30 -3.77 -1.77
N ARG A 164 15.36 -4.51 -2.14
CA ARG A 164 15.41 -5.23 -3.42
C ARG A 164 14.27 -6.24 -3.61
N LYS A 165 13.79 -6.88 -2.54
CA LYS A 165 12.69 -7.85 -2.60
C LYS A 165 11.35 -7.17 -2.85
N TRP A 166 11.16 -5.98 -2.30
CA TRP A 166 9.94 -5.18 -2.52
C TRP A 166 9.91 -4.57 -3.93
N PHE A 167 11.01 -3.93 -4.34
CA PHE A 167 11.09 -3.23 -5.62
C PHE A 167 11.17 -4.17 -6.83
N VAL A 168 11.26 -5.49 -6.66
CA VAL A 168 11.09 -6.46 -7.76
C VAL A 168 9.71 -6.34 -8.42
N HIS A 169 8.70 -5.88 -7.67
CA HIS A 169 7.36 -5.67 -8.19
C HIS A 169 7.23 -4.36 -8.98
N HIS A 170 8.29 -3.55 -9.04
CA HIS A 170 8.33 -2.38 -9.88
C HIS A 170 8.39 -2.81 -11.34
N THR A 171 7.34 -2.52 -12.09
CA THR A 171 7.27 -2.73 -13.53
C THR A 171 7.00 -1.40 -14.20
N ARG A 172 7.33 -1.27 -15.49
CA ARG A 172 6.94 -0.09 -16.28
C ARG A 172 5.42 0.09 -16.15
N GLY A 173 5.01 1.20 -15.53
CA GLY A 173 3.60 1.55 -15.30
C GLY A 173 3.03 1.22 -13.92
N ARG A 174 3.66 0.38 -13.09
CA ARG A 174 3.18 0.13 -11.71
C ARG A 174 3.77 1.15 -10.73
N ARG A 175 2.90 1.78 -9.94
CA ARG A 175 3.31 2.65 -8.82
C ARG A 175 3.41 1.84 -7.54
N LEU A 176 4.54 1.96 -6.84
CA LEU A 176 4.76 1.34 -5.54
C LEU A 176 4.74 2.40 -4.44
N CYS A 177 4.06 2.10 -3.33
CA CYS A 177 4.01 2.94 -2.13
C CYS A 177 4.25 2.07 -0.89
N GLY A 178 5.19 2.46 -0.04
CA GLY A 178 5.45 1.85 1.26
C GLY A 178 4.96 2.73 2.40
N VAL A 179 4.21 2.15 3.33
CA VAL A 179 3.77 2.78 4.60
C VAL A 179 4.36 1.96 5.74
N GLN A 180 5.51 2.42 6.23
CA GLN A 180 6.20 1.84 7.37
C GLN A 180 5.62 2.37 8.68
N VAL A 181 5.08 1.46 9.49
CA VAL A 181 4.47 1.75 10.78
C VAL A 181 5.34 1.16 11.88
N LEU A 182 5.86 2.01 12.76
CA LEU A 182 6.68 1.62 13.90
C LEU A 182 6.01 2.03 15.22
N ALA A 183 6.16 1.25 16.27
CA ALA A 183 5.66 1.57 17.60
C ALA A 183 6.43 2.78 18.20
N PRO A 184 5.82 3.57 19.11
CA PRO A 184 6.53 4.66 19.78
C PRO A 184 7.80 4.18 20.50
N THR A 185 7.73 2.99 21.11
CA THR A 185 8.84 2.34 21.79
C THR A 185 9.94 1.85 20.85
N GLU A 186 9.67 1.73 19.54
CA GLU A 186 10.71 1.46 18.53
C GLU A 186 11.43 2.76 18.11
N PHE A 187 10.83 3.94 18.29
CA PHE A 187 11.57 5.20 18.10
C PHE A 187 12.33 5.62 19.35
N ALA A 188 11.77 5.37 20.52
CA ALA A 188 12.37 5.69 21.81
C ALA A 188 12.28 4.48 22.75
N PRO A 189 13.21 3.51 22.63
CA PRO A 189 13.31 2.41 23.58
C PRO A 189 13.61 2.93 25.00
N PRO A 190 13.07 2.29 26.05
CA PRO A 190 13.36 2.68 27.42
C PRO A 190 14.82 2.36 27.81
N LEU A 191 15.44 3.24 28.60
CA LEU A 191 16.77 3.03 29.18
C LEU A 191 16.73 2.01 30.34
N GLY A 192 17.88 1.42 30.63
CA GLY A 192 18.10 0.53 31.76
C GLY A 192 17.95 -0.96 31.43
N SER A 193 17.84 -1.78 32.46
CA SER A 193 17.72 -3.24 32.33
C SER A 193 16.40 -3.60 31.66
N THR A 194 16.46 -3.98 30.39
CA THR A 194 15.30 -4.34 29.57
C THR A 194 15.38 -5.80 29.20
N ARG A 195 14.27 -6.51 29.38
CA ARG A 195 14.10 -7.87 28.88
C ARG A 195 13.35 -7.80 27.56
N LEU A 196 14.04 -8.09 26.46
CA LEU A 196 13.41 -8.27 25.16
C LEU A 196 12.95 -9.71 25.01
N VAL A 197 11.77 -9.87 24.43
CA VAL A 197 11.21 -11.16 24.07
C VAL A 197 11.00 -11.15 22.57
N ASP A 198 11.65 -12.07 21.86
CA ASP A 198 11.38 -12.29 20.45
C ASP A 198 9.96 -12.86 20.31
N LEU A 199 9.13 -12.20 19.50
CA LEU A 199 7.75 -12.59 19.28
C LEU A 199 7.61 -13.81 18.36
N GLU A 200 8.67 -14.18 17.65
CA GLU A 200 8.64 -15.28 16.69
C GLU A 200 8.94 -16.63 17.33
N ASP A 201 9.87 -16.69 18.27
CA ASP A 201 10.35 -17.92 18.90
C ASP A 201 10.34 -17.89 20.44
N GLY A 202 10.01 -16.75 21.05
CA GLY A 202 9.95 -16.58 22.50
C GLY A 202 11.31 -16.46 23.18
N GLN A 203 12.41 -16.34 22.42
CA GLN A 203 13.74 -16.11 22.98
C GLN A 203 13.77 -14.84 23.82
N ARG A 204 14.52 -14.90 24.92
CA ARG A 204 14.62 -13.79 25.87
C ARG A 204 16.04 -13.29 25.88
N VAL A 205 16.20 -11.99 25.62
CA VAL A 205 17.47 -11.30 25.73
C VAL A 205 17.34 -10.28 26.85
N GLU A 206 18.14 -10.44 27.88
CA GLU A 206 18.33 -9.39 28.89
C GLU A 206 19.50 -8.52 28.46
N LEU A 207 19.24 -7.22 28.34
CA LEU A 207 20.28 -6.26 28.05
C LEU A 207 20.10 -5.01 28.90
N VAL A 208 21.22 -4.34 29.17
CA VAL A 208 21.21 -3.00 29.74
C VAL A 208 21.24 -2.03 28.57
N VAL A 209 20.17 -1.28 28.40
CA VAL A 209 20.11 -0.18 27.42
C VAL A 209 20.75 1.04 28.07
N ASP A 210 22.01 1.28 27.73
CA ASP A 210 22.74 2.52 28.05
C ASP A 210 22.64 3.54 26.90
N ASP A 211 23.14 4.75 27.13
CA ASP A 211 23.09 5.83 26.14
C ASP A 211 23.87 5.47 24.86
N ALA A 212 24.96 4.72 24.98
CA ALA A 212 25.77 4.31 23.83
C ALA A 212 25.02 3.32 22.94
N LEU A 213 24.35 2.33 23.53
CA LEU A 213 23.51 1.37 22.82
C LEU A 213 22.28 2.03 22.22
N LEU A 214 21.63 2.95 22.95
CA LEU A 214 20.50 3.71 22.45
C LEU A 214 20.90 4.54 21.22
N THR A 215 22.01 5.28 21.30
CA THR A 215 22.54 6.06 20.17
C THR A 215 22.84 5.16 18.97
N ALA A 216 23.48 4.00 19.19
CA ALA A 216 23.77 3.04 18.12
C ALA A 216 22.51 2.44 17.50
N TYR A 217 21.47 2.22 18.30
CA TYR A 217 20.16 1.75 17.82
C TYR A 217 19.48 2.82 16.95
N GLU A 218 19.41 4.06 17.42
CA GLU A 218 18.80 5.18 16.68
C GLU A 218 19.46 5.37 15.32
N GLN A 219 20.80 5.37 15.27
CA GLN A 219 21.56 5.47 14.02
C GLN A 219 21.26 4.31 13.05
N ARG A 220 21.11 3.08 13.56
CA ARG A 220 20.78 1.91 12.74
C ARG A 220 19.35 1.98 12.21
N LEU A 221 18.41 2.41 13.03
CA LEU A 221 17.01 2.57 12.64
C LEU A 221 16.89 3.65 11.55
N GLU A 222 17.50 4.81 11.75
CA GLU A 222 17.52 5.90 10.79
C GLU A 222 18.17 5.46 9.46
N SER A 223 19.35 4.84 9.52
CA SER A 223 20.02 4.29 8.34
C SER A 223 19.15 3.30 7.56
N ARG A 224 18.36 2.49 8.27
CA ARG A 224 17.46 1.52 7.64
C ARG A 224 16.26 2.21 6.97
N ILE A 225 15.64 3.18 7.63
CA ILE A 225 14.54 3.98 7.06
C ILE A 225 15.03 4.72 5.81
N ASP A 226 16.21 5.31 5.86
CA ASP A 226 16.79 6.03 4.73
C ASP A 226 17.22 5.13 3.58
N ALA A 227 17.64 3.89 3.86
CA ALA A 227 17.87 2.89 2.82
C ALA A 227 16.57 2.59 2.04
N TRP A 228 15.43 2.47 2.74
CA TRP A 228 14.13 2.28 2.10
C TRP A 228 13.69 3.50 1.30
N ARG A 229 13.83 4.73 1.84
CA ARG A 229 13.53 5.98 1.13
C ARG A 229 14.40 6.15 -0.13
N THR A 230 15.69 5.88 -0.01
CA THR A 230 16.64 5.97 -1.13
C THR A 230 16.29 4.97 -2.22
N ALA A 231 15.97 3.73 -1.86
CA ALA A 231 15.52 2.73 -2.81
C ALA A 231 14.20 3.14 -3.47
N ALA A 232 13.22 3.65 -2.72
CA ALA A 232 11.96 4.13 -3.26
C ALA A 232 12.17 5.25 -4.30
N ALA A 233 12.98 6.25 -3.96
CA ALA A 233 13.29 7.36 -4.85
C ALA A 233 13.91 6.90 -6.18
N ARG A 234 14.84 5.92 -6.13
CA ARG A 234 15.45 5.33 -7.34
C ARG A 234 14.44 4.67 -8.28
N HIS A 235 13.33 4.16 -7.74
CA HIS A 235 12.27 3.49 -8.49
C HIS A 235 11.04 4.37 -8.75
N GLY A 236 11.11 5.68 -8.48
CA GLY A 236 9.96 6.59 -8.59
C GLY A 236 8.79 6.20 -7.68
N ALA A 237 9.09 5.48 -6.61
CA ALA A 237 8.15 5.02 -5.59
C ALA A 237 8.20 5.95 -4.38
N ILE A 238 7.21 5.84 -3.50
CA ILE A 238 7.15 6.60 -2.25
C ILE A 238 7.30 5.64 -1.09
N HIS A 239 8.11 6.00 -0.08
CA HIS A 239 8.20 5.28 1.18
C HIS A 239 8.06 6.26 2.33
N VAL A 240 7.01 6.09 3.11
CA VAL A 240 6.72 6.88 4.32
C VAL A 240 6.96 6.01 5.53
N ALA A 241 7.60 6.57 6.56
CA ALA A 241 7.78 5.91 7.84
C ALA A 241 7.24 6.82 8.96
N GLY A 242 6.51 6.24 9.90
CA GLY A 242 5.97 6.98 11.03
C GLY A 242 5.50 6.11 12.18
N SER A 243 5.16 6.78 13.29
CA SER A 243 4.74 6.12 14.53
C SER A 243 3.28 5.70 14.49
N SER A 244 2.96 4.55 15.07
CA SER A 244 1.58 4.11 15.30
C SER A 244 0.79 5.08 16.18
N ALA A 245 1.45 5.91 16.99
CA ALA A 245 0.81 6.95 17.79
C ALA A 245 0.25 8.10 16.94
N ARG A 246 0.79 8.36 15.75
CA ARG A 246 0.28 9.41 14.87
C ARG A 246 -0.98 8.97 14.14
N PRO A 247 -1.97 9.85 13.93
CA PRO A 247 -3.14 9.58 13.09
C PRO A 247 -2.77 8.95 11.74
N PHE A 248 -3.61 8.06 11.21
CA PHE A 248 -3.32 7.37 9.96
C PHE A 248 -3.30 8.35 8.78
N GLU A 249 -4.08 9.42 8.85
CA GLU A 249 -4.14 10.50 7.86
C GLU A 249 -2.76 11.14 7.67
N GLU A 250 -2.03 11.37 8.76
CA GLU A 250 -0.67 11.92 8.69
C GLU A 250 0.30 10.97 7.98
N LEU A 251 0.13 9.65 8.13
CA LEU A 251 0.94 8.65 7.45
C LEU A 251 0.60 8.56 5.96
N LEU A 252 -0.65 8.82 5.58
CA LEU A 252 -1.12 8.74 4.19
C LEU A 252 -0.95 10.04 3.40
N THR A 253 -0.94 11.20 4.07
CA THR A 253 -0.83 12.53 3.43
C THR A 253 0.31 12.60 2.41
N PRO A 254 1.55 12.15 2.70
CA PRO A 254 2.63 12.23 1.74
C PRO A 254 2.43 11.36 0.49
N LEU A 255 1.56 10.35 0.54
CA LEU A 255 1.20 9.53 -0.61
C LEU A 255 0.19 10.25 -1.52
N LEU A 256 -0.73 11.02 -0.94
CA LEU A 256 -1.87 11.61 -1.66
C LEU A 256 -1.50 12.79 -2.55
N GLY A 257 -0.30 13.36 -2.37
CA GLY A 257 0.09 14.62 -2.99
C GLY A 257 -0.55 15.82 -2.27
N ASP A 258 0.02 17.01 -2.48
CA ASP A 258 -0.57 18.27 -2.04
C ASP A 258 -1.78 18.64 -2.90
#